data_AF-D7LWE9-F1
#
_entry.id   AF-D7LWE9-F1
#
_cell.length_a   1.000
_cell.length_b   1.000
_cell.length_c   1.000
_cell.angle_alpha   90.00
_cell.angle_beta   90.00
_cell.angle_gamma   90.00
#
_symmetry.space_group_name_H-M   'P 1'
#
loop_
_entity.id
_entity.type
_entity.pdbx_description
1 polymer ?
#
loop_
_entity_poly.entity_id
_entity_poly.type
_entity_poly.pdbx_seq_one_letter_code
_entity_poly.pdbx_strand_id
1 'polypeptide(L)'
;MQLARSTSVGIRGKNTHFDSNNSLDSDPFIMIAGGDYIEAVEGTYTESHITSITFRMYKGGMMPQYGRLNGMPFSLRGERGEKVIGFYGRSSDVHLTALGVHFSAPPLAFSFRNKSPIFKY
;
A
#
# COMPACT_ATOMS: atom_id res chain seq x y z
N MET A 1 -12.60 9.63 25.45
CA MET A 1 -12.30 8.54 24.50
C MET A 1 -12.58 9.05 23.10
N GLN A 2 -11.56 9.13 22.24
CA GLN A 2 -11.72 9.64 20.88
C GLN A 2 -11.96 8.46 19.93
N LEU A 3 -13.14 8.44 19.31
CA LEU A 3 -13.59 7.39 18.38
C LEU A 3 -12.75 7.50 17.10
N ALA A 4 -11.89 6.51 16.82
CA ALA A 4 -11.09 6.49 15.61
C ALA A 4 -12.00 6.22 14.40
N ARG A 5 -12.10 7.20 13.49
CA ARG A 5 -12.78 7.05 12.20
C ARG A 5 -11.87 6.24 11.27
N SER A 6 -12.21 4.98 10.98
CA SER A 6 -11.53 4.21 9.95
C SER A 6 -12.07 4.61 8.57
N THR A 7 -11.17 4.83 7.62
CA THR A 7 -11.53 5.05 6.20
C THR A 7 -11.16 3.80 5.44
N SER A 8 -12.14 3.25 4.74
CA SER A 8 -12.02 2.01 3.98
C SER A 8 -11.83 2.40 2.50
N VAL A 9 -10.75 1.95 1.86
CA VAL A 9 -10.49 2.19 0.43
C VAL A 9 -10.49 0.83 -0.27
N GLY A 10 -11.50 0.59 -1.10
CA GLY A 10 -11.59 -0.63 -1.91
C GLY A 10 -10.83 -0.48 -3.21
N ILE A 11 -9.87 -1.37 -3.49
CA ILE A 11 -9.23 -1.49 -4.80
C ILE A 11 -9.98 -2.58 -5.57
N ARG A 12 -10.88 -2.19 -6.49
CA ARG A 12 -11.67 -3.13 -7.30
C ARG A 12 -10.93 -3.45 -8.61
N GLY A 13 -10.33 -4.64 -8.70
CA GLY A 13 -9.91 -5.22 -9.97
C GLY A 13 -11.12 -5.65 -10.78
N LYS A 14 -11.23 -5.23 -12.04
CA LYS A 14 -12.29 -5.70 -12.95
C LYS A 14 -11.82 -6.98 -13.65
N ASN A 15 -12.01 -8.12 -13.01
CA ASN A 15 -11.88 -9.42 -13.69
C ASN A 15 -13.17 -9.63 -14.51
N THR A 16 -13.05 -9.60 -15.84
CA THR A 16 -14.16 -9.88 -16.76
C THR A 16 -14.34 -11.39 -16.93
N HIS A 17 -15.01 -12.02 -15.96
CA HIS A 17 -15.93 -13.15 -16.13
C HIS A 17 -16.44 -13.53 -14.74
N PHE A 18 -17.66 -13.09 -14.41
CA PHE A 18 -18.31 -13.38 -13.14
C PHE A 18 -19.39 -14.42 -13.39
N ASP A 19 -19.06 -15.69 -13.15
CA ASP A 19 -20.03 -16.77 -13.18
C ASP A 19 -20.94 -16.62 -11.95
N SER A 20 -22.16 -16.21 -12.20
CA SER A 20 -23.19 -15.97 -11.20
C SER A 20 -23.75 -17.30 -10.70
N ASN A 21 -23.08 -17.98 -9.76
CA ASN A 21 -23.71 -18.98 -8.90
C ASN A 21 -22.90 -19.20 -7.60
N ASN A 22 -23.27 -18.44 -6.57
CA ASN A 22 -23.09 -18.73 -5.14
C ASN A 22 -21.66 -18.96 -4.60
N SER A 23 -20.97 -17.87 -4.31
CA SER A 23 -20.11 -17.74 -3.12
C SER A 23 -20.07 -16.25 -2.77
N LEU A 24 -20.48 -15.88 -1.57
CA LEU A 24 -20.05 -14.62 -0.97
C LEU A 24 -18.55 -14.76 -0.65
N ASP A 25 -17.73 -14.81 -1.70
CA ASP A 25 -16.31 -14.52 -1.59
C ASP A 25 -16.28 -13.06 -1.18
N SER A 26 -16.15 -12.83 0.13
CA SER A 26 -15.94 -11.52 0.70
C SER A 26 -14.73 -10.93 0.00
N ASP A 27 -14.96 -10.02 -0.96
CA ASP A 27 -13.91 -9.19 -1.54
C ASP A 27 -13.03 -8.74 -0.37
N PRO A 28 -11.74 -9.13 -0.32
CA PRO A 28 -10.92 -8.87 0.85
C PRO A 28 -10.78 -7.37 1.02
N PHE A 29 -11.60 -6.79 1.89
CA PHE A 29 -11.59 -5.36 2.13
C PHE A 29 -10.41 -5.06 3.04
N ILE A 30 -9.47 -4.27 2.52
CA ILE A 30 -8.30 -3.87 3.27
C ILE A 30 -8.69 -2.74 4.25
N MET A 31 -8.72 -3.04 5.55
CA MET A 31 -8.98 -2.06 6.59
C MET A 31 -7.67 -1.53 7.17
N ILE A 32 -7.40 -0.23 6.97
CA ILE A 32 -6.25 0.45 7.56
C ILE A 32 -6.70 1.13 8.85
N ALA A 33 -5.99 0.84 9.95
CA ALA A 33 -6.26 1.46 11.24
C ALA A 33 -6.01 2.98 11.21
N GLY A 34 -6.72 3.73 12.07
CA GLY A 34 -6.53 5.18 12.17
C GLY A 34 -5.07 5.57 12.44
N GLY A 35 -4.52 6.44 11.58
CA GLY A 35 -3.13 6.89 11.66
C GLY A 35 -2.09 5.84 11.24
N ASP A 36 -2.50 4.75 10.62
CA ASP A 36 -1.61 3.82 9.90
C ASP A 36 -1.72 4.05 8.39
N TYR A 37 -0.75 3.53 7.65
CA TYR A 37 -0.70 3.63 6.19
C TYR A 37 0.26 2.59 5.62
N ILE A 38 0.11 2.31 4.32
CA ILE A 38 1.06 1.47 3.60
C ILE A 38 2.36 2.28 3.43
N GLU A 39 3.46 1.79 3.98
CA GLU A 39 4.79 2.39 3.83
C GLU A 39 5.63 1.70 2.75
N ALA A 40 5.33 0.43 2.46
CA ALA A 40 6.07 -0.33 1.45
C ALA A 40 5.19 -1.37 0.77
N VAL A 41 5.59 -1.73 -0.45
CA VAL A 41 5.08 -2.87 -1.19
C VAL A 41 6.24 -3.83 -1.41
N GLU A 42 6.08 -5.06 -0.97
CA GLU A 42 7.08 -6.12 -1.11
C GLU A 42 6.50 -7.23 -1.98
N GLY A 43 7.35 -8.01 -2.65
CA GLY A 43 6.86 -9.05 -3.52
C GLY A 43 7.95 -9.85 -4.19
N THR A 44 7.55 -10.74 -5.10
CA THR A 44 8.45 -11.51 -5.95
C THR A 44 8.07 -11.36 -7.41
N TYR A 45 9.06 -11.49 -8.30
CA TYR A 45 8.87 -11.44 -9.75
C TYR A 45 9.76 -12.44 -10.47
N THR A 46 9.31 -12.84 -11.65
CA THR A 46 10.10 -13.58 -12.65
C THR A 46 10.45 -12.65 -13.79
N GLU A 47 11.20 -13.12 -14.78
CA GLU A 47 11.54 -12.34 -15.98
C GLU A 47 10.30 -11.82 -16.74
N SER A 48 9.13 -12.46 -16.57
CA SER A 48 7.92 -12.12 -17.32
C SER A 48 6.85 -11.38 -16.51
N HIS A 49 6.77 -11.59 -15.19
CA HIS A 49 5.68 -11.05 -14.37
C HIS A 49 5.96 -11.06 -12.87
N ILE A 50 5.18 -10.25 -12.15
CA ILE A 50 5.09 -10.24 -10.70
C ILE A 50 4.28 -11.46 -10.24
N THR A 51 4.82 -12.19 -9.28
CA THR A 51 4.29 -13.46 -8.78
C THR A 51 3.69 -13.34 -7.39
N SER A 52 4.14 -12.37 -6.59
CA SER A 52 3.53 -12.04 -5.30
C SER A 52 3.58 -10.55 -4.95
N ILE A 53 2.63 -10.11 -4.12
CA ILE A 53 2.56 -8.77 -3.54
C ILE A 53 2.12 -8.88 -2.08
N THR A 54 2.81 -8.16 -1.20
CA THR A 54 2.49 -7.98 0.22
C THR A 54 2.61 -6.50 0.57
N PHE A 55 1.61 -5.95 1.25
CA PHE A 55 1.67 -4.58 1.74
C PHE A 55 2.24 -4.53 3.16
N ARG A 56 3.19 -3.63 3.38
CA ARG A 56 3.75 -3.37 4.70
C ARG A 56 3.22 -2.05 5.25
N MET A 57 2.69 -2.11 6.46
CA MET A 57 2.09 -1.00 7.17
C MET A 57 3.15 -0.28 8.01
N TYR A 58 3.01 1.04 8.12
CA TYR A 58 3.93 1.90 8.88
C TYR A 58 4.05 1.47 10.35
N LYS A 59 2.95 1.02 10.96
CA LYS A 59 2.95 0.51 12.35
C LYS A 59 3.47 -0.93 12.50
N GLY A 60 4.05 -1.51 11.44
CA GLY A 60 4.72 -2.81 11.49
C GLY A 60 3.85 -4.03 11.20
N GLY A 61 2.61 -3.83 10.72
CA GLY A 61 1.75 -4.92 10.25
C GLY A 61 2.04 -5.29 8.79
N MET A 62 1.93 -6.58 8.44
CA MET A 62 1.89 -7.03 7.05
C MET A 62 0.47 -7.46 6.68
N MET A 63 0.05 -7.11 5.48
CA MET A 63 -1.21 -7.58 4.91
C MET A 63 -1.09 -9.01 4.37
N PRO A 64 -2.21 -9.70 4.12
CA PRO A 64 -2.19 -10.98 3.43
C PRO A 64 -1.40 -10.89 2.12
N GLN A 65 -0.58 -11.91 1.88
CA GLN A 65 0.13 -12.04 0.62
C GLN A 65 -0.86 -12.39 -0.49
N TYR A 66 -0.75 -11.67 -1.60
CA TYR A 66 -1.41 -12.01 -2.85
C TYR A 66 -0.42 -12.72 -3.77
N GLY A 67 -0.84 -13.82 -4.39
CA GLY A 67 0.02 -14.63 -5.25
C GLY A 67 0.97 -15.57 -4.50
N ARG A 68 1.91 -16.18 -5.23
CA ARG A 68 2.82 -17.23 -4.73
C ARG A 68 4.25 -16.72 -4.77
N LEU A 69 4.98 -16.88 -3.67
CA LEU A 69 6.41 -16.55 -3.59
C LEU A 69 7.19 -17.39 -4.59
N ASN A 70 7.64 -16.76 -5.68
CA ASN A 70 8.41 -17.41 -6.73
C ASN A 70 9.23 -16.38 -7.50
N GLY A 71 10.53 -16.64 -7.67
CA GLY A 71 11.45 -15.74 -8.36
C GLY A 71 12.17 -14.77 -7.42
N MET A 72 12.58 -13.62 -7.94
CA MET A 72 13.40 -12.64 -7.23
C MET A 72 12.57 -11.70 -6.37
N PRO A 73 13.00 -11.37 -5.14
CA PRO A 73 12.27 -10.44 -4.29
C PRO A 73 12.46 -8.98 -4.74
N PHE A 74 11.47 -8.15 -4.46
CA PHE A 74 11.53 -6.69 -4.60
C PHE A 74 10.90 -5.99 -3.40
N SER A 75 11.29 -4.73 -3.19
CA SER A 75 10.70 -3.84 -2.18
C SER A 75 10.62 -2.42 -2.74
N LEU A 76 9.39 -1.89 -2.83
CA LEU A 76 9.10 -0.51 -3.21
C LEU A 76 8.74 0.25 -1.93
N ARG A 77 9.70 1.02 -1.43
CA ARG A 77 9.56 1.83 -0.21
C ARG A 77 10.06 3.24 -0.47
N GLY A 78 9.30 4.23 0.02
CA GLY A 78 9.71 5.63 -0.02
C GLY A 78 10.77 5.94 1.05
N GLU A 79 11.18 7.20 1.11
CA GLU A 79 12.06 7.69 2.16
C GLU A 79 11.37 7.70 3.53
N ARG A 80 12.10 8.07 4.58
CA ARG A 80 11.71 7.89 5.99
C ARG A 80 10.32 8.50 6.30
N GLY A 81 9.31 7.64 6.39
CA GLY A 81 7.93 7.99 6.75
C GLY A 81 7.03 8.33 5.57
N GLU A 82 7.50 8.18 4.33
CA GLU A 82 6.65 8.41 3.16
C GLU A 82 5.51 7.40 3.08
N LYS A 83 4.35 7.91 2.66
CA LYS A 83 3.13 7.12 2.52
C LYS A 83 2.92 6.75 1.05
N VAL A 84 2.54 5.50 0.82
CA VAL A 84 1.99 5.09 -0.47
C VAL A 84 0.60 5.72 -0.67
N ILE A 85 0.47 6.51 -1.74
CA ILE A 85 -0.77 7.22 -2.09
C ILE A 85 -1.43 6.70 -3.37
N GLY A 86 -0.74 5.86 -4.13
CA GLY A 86 -1.27 5.27 -5.35
C GLY A 86 -0.31 4.28 -5.99
N PHE A 87 -0.81 3.55 -6.98
CA PHE A 87 -0.08 2.54 -7.73
C PHE A 87 -0.17 2.84 -9.23
N TYR A 88 0.87 2.49 -9.96
CA TYR A 88 0.87 2.48 -11.43
C TYR A 88 1.56 1.21 -11.91
N GLY A 89 1.34 0.81 -13.17
CA GLY A 89 1.91 -0.43 -13.64
C GLY A 89 1.47 -0.81 -15.05
N ARG A 90 1.86 -2.02 -15.43
CA ARG A 90 1.47 -2.66 -16.70
C ARG A 90 0.95 -4.05 -16.40
N SER A 91 -0.10 -4.44 -17.11
CA SER A 91 -0.65 -5.80 -17.08
C SER A 91 -0.79 -6.34 -18.49
N SER A 92 -0.69 -7.66 -18.62
CA SER A 92 -1.26 -8.40 -19.74
C SER A 92 -2.67 -8.87 -19.37
N ASP A 93 -3.29 -9.67 -20.24
CA ASP A 93 -4.61 -10.27 -20.01
C ASP A 93 -4.64 -11.17 -18.76
N VAL A 94 -3.50 -11.71 -18.35
CA VAL A 94 -3.41 -12.73 -17.28
C VAL A 94 -2.42 -12.38 -16.16
N HIS A 95 -1.49 -11.44 -16.37
CA HIS A 95 -0.41 -11.17 -15.43
C HIS A 95 -0.13 -9.69 -15.23
N LEU A 96 0.27 -9.33 -14.01
CA LEU A 96 0.88 -8.03 -13.72
C LEU A 96 2.36 -8.09 -14.10
N THR A 97 2.78 -7.28 -15.07
CA THR A 97 4.14 -7.33 -15.64
C THR A 97 5.05 -6.23 -15.09
N ALA A 98 4.47 -5.13 -14.61
CA ALA A 98 5.20 -4.08 -13.93
C ALA A 98 4.35 -3.42 -12.84
N LEU A 99 5.00 -3.03 -11.74
CA LEU A 99 4.38 -2.32 -10.62
C LEU A 99 5.29 -1.18 -10.17
N GLY A 100 4.67 -0.03 -9.93
CA GLY A 100 5.28 1.15 -9.36
C GLY A 100 4.32 1.80 -8.36
N VAL A 101 4.88 2.69 -7.55
CA VAL A 101 4.19 3.27 -6.40
C VAL A 101 4.42 4.77 -6.37
N HIS A 102 3.35 5.53 -6.13
CA HIS A 102 3.46 6.95 -5.82
C HIS A 102 3.59 7.16 -4.32
N PHE A 103 4.60 7.93 -3.93
CA PHE A 103 4.83 8.33 -2.56
C PHE A 103 4.39 9.77 -2.32
N SER A 104 3.97 10.04 -1.10
CA SER A 104 3.82 11.39 -0.56
C SER A 104 4.70 11.49 0.68
N ALA A 105 5.18 12.71 0.93
CA ALA A 105 5.81 13.06 2.19
C ALA A 105 4.97 12.52 3.37
N PRO A 106 5.62 12.12 4.48
CA PRO A 106 4.91 11.75 5.70
C PRO A 106 3.86 12.81 6.02
N PRO A 107 2.67 12.42 6.49
CA PRO A 107 1.73 13.40 7.01
C PRO A 107 2.50 14.24 8.02
N LEU A 108 2.63 15.55 7.72
CA LEU A 108 3.42 16.46 8.53
C LEU A 108 2.95 16.32 9.98
N ALA A 109 3.76 15.67 10.82
CA ALA A 109 3.71 16.00 12.22
C ALA A 109 3.98 17.49 12.23
N PHE A 110 3.04 18.31 12.71
CA PHE A 110 3.26 19.72 12.99
C PHE A 110 4.43 19.79 13.96
N SER A 111 5.64 19.73 13.41
CA SER A 111 6.85 20.03 14.12
C SER A 111 6.78 21.54 14.22
N PHE A 112 6.32 22.02 15.37
CA PHE A 112 6.60 23.37 15.83
C PHE A 112 8.09 23.53 15.63
N ARG A 113 8.47 24.15 14.51
CA ARG A 113 9.84 24.54 14.26
C ARG A 113 10.05 25.65 15.27
N ASN A 114 10.49 25.29 16.48
CA ASN A 114 10.97 26.23 17.48
C ASN A 114 12.22 26.90 16.91
N LYS A 115 12.02 27.82 15.96
CA LYS A 115 12.88 28.98 15.86
C LYS A 115 12.35 29.94 16.91
N SER A 116 12.83 29.79 18.13
CA SER A 116 12.76 30.86 19.11
C SER A 116 13.27 32.14 18.43
N PRO A 117 12.50 33.24 18.44
CA PRO A 117 13.00 34.51 17.95
C PRO A 117 14.17 34.90 18.85
N ILE A 118 15.38 34.94 18.28
CA ILE A 118 16.53 35.54 18.96
C ILE A 118 16.27 37.03 18.95
N PHE A 119 15.67 37.55 20.03
CA PHE A 119 15.73 38.98 20.31
C PHE A 119 17.20 39.30 20.62
N LYS A 120 17.87 39.93 19.66
CA LYS A 120 19.12 40.62 19.93
C LYS A 120 18.75 42.04 20.39
N TYR A 121 19.17 42.38 21.60
CA TYR A 121 19.13 43.74 22.13
C TYR A 121 20.14 44.62 21.38
#